data_AF-A0ABD1PUN1-F1
#
_entry.id   AF-A0ABD1PUN1-F1
#
_cell.length_a   1.000
_cell.length_b   1.000
_cell.length_c   1.000
_cell.angle_alpha   90.00
_cell.angle_beta   90.00
_cell.angle_gamma   90.00
#
_symmetry.space_group_name_H-M   'P 1'
#
loop_
_entity.id
_entity.type
_entity.pdbx_description
1 polymer ?
#
loop_
_entity_poly.entity_id
_entity_poly.type
_entity_poly.pdbx_seq_one_letter_code
_entity_poly.pdbx_strand_id
1 'polypeptide(L)'
;MDTEKFGHDNCRELPDYQRQSVNFASSQSESPTSESPSSASPGLSSFSLQIDEENVGGTSTGRPIGIKKAKGKKKTEEENAIVIEEIREQNRQLSERLTKRNDDKQQNYHIQMLRAQTEAKKVDVAAKKVAVAEIREENRILLTNLNDVADPNLREFIRSEKKESCKNDLMS
;
A
#
# COMPACT_ATOMS: atom_id res chain seq x y z
N MET A 1 10.35 1.79 45.91
CA MET A 1 10.69 0.39 46.21
C MET A 1 9.49 -0.45 45.75
N ASP A 2 9.15 -0.45 44.45
CA ASP A 2 9.84 -1.16 43.35
C ASP A 2 9.75 -2.67 43.58
N THR A 3 9.18 -3.50 42.70
CA THR A 3 9.56 -3.76 41.28
C THR A 3 8.42 -4.52 40.56
N GLU A 4 7.95 -4.10 39.36
CA GLU A 4 8.40 -4.48 37.99
C GLU A 4 7.61 -5.72 37.41
N LYS A 5 6.66 -5.58 36.44
CA LYS A 5 6.74 -5.48 34.94
C LYS A 5 6.92 -6.89 34.28
N PHE A 6 6.32 -7.35 33.16
CA PHE A 6 5.57 -6.88 31.97
C PHE A 6 4.60 -8.05 31.53
N GLY A 7 3.45 -7.93 30.85
CA GLY A 7 3.07 -7.22 29.62
C GLY A 7 3.60 -7.96 28.37
N HIS A 8 2.88 -8.35 27.31
CA HIS A 8 1.51 -8.17 26.81
C HIS A 8 1.26 -9.28 25.76
N ASP A 9 0.15 -10.00 25.84
CA ASP A 9 -0.47 -10.60 24.66
C ASP A 9 -1.25 -9.50 23.96
N ASN A 10 -0.95 -9.20 22.70
CA ASN A 10 -1.86 -8.41 21.88
C ASN A 10 -1.95 -8.98 20.46
N CYS A 11 -3.17 -9.43 20.17
CA CYS A 11 -3.66 -9.93 18.91
C CYS A 11 -3.52 -8.89 17.79
N ARG A 12 -3.35 -9.44 16.59
CA ARG A 12 -3.17 -8.76 15.31
C ARG A 12 -4.30 -7.77 15.01
N GLU A 13 -3.94 -6.53 14.78
CA GLU A 13 -4.81 -5.45 14.29
C GLU A 13 -4.77 -5.41 12.75
N LEU A 14 -5.93 -5.55 12.11
CA LEU A 14 -6.18 -5.34 10.68
C LEU A 14 -6.72 -3.91 10.49
N PRO A 15 -6.40 -3.18 9.41
CA PRO A 15 -6.82 -1.79 9.27
C PRO A 15 -8.26 -1.65 8.81
N ASP A 16 -9.02 -0.86 9.57
CA ASP A 16 -10.42 -0.49 9.33
C ASP A 16 -10.58 0.47 8.14
N TYR A 17 -11.55 0.15 7.27
CA TYR A 17 -12.06 1.04 6.24
C TYR A 17 -13.16 1.94 6.83
N GLN A 18 -12.90 3.25 6.91
CA GLN A 18 -13.86 4.25 7.37
C GLN A 18 -14.97 4.46 6.32
N ARG A 19 -16.13 3.80 6.49
CA ARG A 19 -17.38 4.17 5.82
C ARG A 19 -18.08 5.27 6.62
N GLN A 20 -18.24 6.44 6.02
CA GLN A 20 -19.17 7.47 6.50
C GLN A 20 -20.61 7.03 6.21
N SER A 21 -21.38 6.70 7.25
CA SER A 21 -22.82 6.52 7.17
C SER A 21 -23.51 7.88 7.36
N VAL A 22 -24.20 8.34 6.32
CA VAL A 22 -25.13 9.47 6.36
C VAL A 22 -26.41 9.06 7.10
N ASN A 23 -26.68 9.66 8.25
CA ASN A 23 -27.95 9.51 8.96
C ASN A 23 -28.74 10.82 8.87
N PHE A 24 -29.84 10.78 8.11
CA PHE A 24 -30.89 11.80 8.14
C PHE A 24 -31.71 11.63 9.43
N ALA A 25 -31.70 12.64 10.29
CA ALA A 25 -32.67 12.79 11.36
C ALA A 25 -33.14 14.26 11.38
N SER A 26 -34.35 14.46 10.88
CA SER A 26 -35.11 15.71 10.93
C SER A 26 -35.70 15.87 12.34
N SER A 27 -35.46 17.02 12.97
CA SER A 27 -36.38 17.61 13.95
C SER A 27 -36.11 19.11 14.12
N GLN A 28 -37.20 19.87 14.11
CA GLN A 28 -37.32 21.32 14.24
C GLN A 28 -37.10 21.78 15.69
N SER A 29 -36.55 22.97 15.91
CA SER A 29 -37.11 23.97 16.84
C SER A 29 -36.33 25.30 16.82
N GLU A 30 -37.02 26.34 16.38
CA GLU A 30 -37.18 27.67 17.01
C GLU A 30 -35.95 28.48 17.47
N SER A 31 -35.82 29.68 16.89
CA SER A 31 -34.79 30.69 17.10
C SER A 31 -34.95 31.47 18.41
N PRO A 32 -33.87 31.67 19.18
CA PRO A 32 -33.76 32.82 20.08
C PRO A 32 -32.92 33.92 19.41
N THR A 33 -33.57 35.06 19.16
CA THR A 33 -32.97 36.37 18.92
C THR A 33 -31.84 36.63 19.92
N SER A 34 -30.60 36.70 19.44
CA SER A 34 -29.48 37.20 20.24
C SER A 34 -29.47 38.71 20.15
N GLU A 35 -29.70 39.38 21.27
CA GLU A 35 -29.59 40.82 21.41
C GLU A 35 -28.16 41.30 21.15
N SER A 36 -28.03 42.35 20.35
CA SER A 36 -26.77 43.00 19.98
C SER A 36 -26.17 43.80 21.14
N PRO A 37 -24.90 43.58 21.53
CA PRO A 37 -24.15 44.61 22.24
C PRO A 37 -23.57 45.61 21.23
N SER A 38 -24.08 46.85 21.28
CA SER A 38 -23.53 48.01 20.59
C SER A 38 -22.05 48.18 20.97
N SER A 39 -21.15 47.93 20.02
CA SER A 39 -19.72 48.14 20.16
C SER A 39 -19.31 49.21 19.16
N ALA A 40 -18.92 50.36 19.70
CA ALA A 40 -18.61 51.59 19.00
C ALA A 40 -17.47 51.41 17.97
N SER A 41 -17.71 51.87 16.74
CA SER A 41 -16.72 51.95 15.67
C SER A 41 -15.50 52.78 16.08
N PRO A 42 -14.28 52.23 15.99
CA PRO A 42 -13.06 53.02 16.13
C PRO A 42 -12.83 53.87 14.88
N GLY A 43 -13.12 55.17 15.01
CA GLY A 43 -12.46 56.29 14.32
C GLY A 43 -12.14 56.14 12.83
N LEU A 44 -13.10 56.49 11.97
CA LEU A 44 -12.77 56.94 10.62
C LEU A 44 -11.92 58.20 10.72
N SER A 45 -10.64 58.10 10.35
CA SER A 45 -9.73 59.24 10.24
C SER A 45 -10.28 60.19 9.17
N SER A 46 -10.88 61.28 9.61
CA SER A 46 -11.38 62.36 8.77
C SER A 46 -10.19 63.15 8.21
N PHE A 47 -9.91 63.03 6.92
CA PHE A 47 -9.10 64.03 6.23
C PHE A 47 -10.01 65.22 5.89
N SER A 48 -9.81 66.34 6.58
CA SER A 48 -10.49 67.60 6.25
C SER A 48 -9.80 68.23 5.03
N LEU A 49 -10.48 68.23 3.89
CA LEU A 49 -10.12 69.11 2.77
C LEU A 49 -10.61 70.52 3.14
N GLN A 50 -9.71 71.36 3.65
CA GLN A 50 -9.94 72.81 3.70
C GLN A 50 -9.97 73.32 2.27
N ILE A 51 -11.18 73.56 1.75
CA ILE A 51 -11.40 74.38 0.57
C ILE A 51 -11.79 75.74 1.13
N ASP A 52 -10.78 76.56 1.44
CA ASP A 52 -11.02 77.98 1.62
C ASP A 52 -11.36 78.56 0.24
N GLU A 53 -12.64 78.88 0.09
CA GLU A 53 -13.19 79.57 -1.06
C GLU A 53 -12.82 81.06 -0.96
N GLU A 54 -11.61 81.41 -1.39
CA GLU A 54 -11.35 82.71 -1.97
C GLU A 54 -10.05 82.73 -2.81
N ASN A 55 -10.19 83.24 -4.03
CA ASN A 55 -9.17 83.97 -4.77
C ASN A 55 -8.15 83.20 -5.66
N VAL A 56 -8.37 83.33 -6.97
CA VAL A 56 -7.40 83.63 -8.04
C VAL A 56 -6.11 82.80 -8.14
N GLY A 57 -5.95 82.18 -9.31
CA GLY A 57 -4.73 82.33 -10.10
C GLY A 57 -3.62 81.31 -9.91
N GLY A 58 -3.68 80.24 -10.72
CA GLY A 58 -2.51 79.62 -11.32
C GLY A 58 -1.74 78.61 -10.45
N THR A 59 -1.70 77.36 -10.90
CA THR A 59 -0.45 76.62 -11.11
C THR A 59 -0.74 75.30 -11.83
N SER A 60 -0.35 75.27 -13.11
CA SER A 60 -0.16 74.05 -13.88
C SER A 60 0.88 73.18 -13.18
N THR A 61 0.47 72.04 -12.64
CA THR A 61 1.40 71.00 -12.17
C THR A 61 1.38 69.84 -13.17
N GLY A 62 2.16 70.02 -14.24
CA GLY A 62 2.46 68.96 -15.20
C GLY A 62 3.16 67.80 -14.50
N ARG A 63 2.49 66.64 -14.44
CA ARG A 63 3.15 65.38 -14.06
C ARG A 63 4.05 64.93 -15.22
N PRO A 64 5.35 64.67 -15.00
CA PRO A 64 6.16 64.04 -16.03
C PRO A 64 5.73 62.57 -16.14
N ILE A 65 5.23 62.20 -17.31
CA ILE A 65 4.98 60.81 -17.69
C ILE A 65 6.34 60.11 -17.85
N GLY A 66 6.74 59.39 -16.80
CA GLY A 66 7.99 58.62 -16.76
C GLY A 66 7.78 57.16 -17.15
N ILE A 67 7.88 56.86 -18.45
CA ILE A 67 7.85 55.49 -18.98
C ILE A 67 9.24 54.84 -18.79
N LYS A 68 9.50 54.21 -17.64
CA LYS A 68 10.66 53.30 -17.47
C LYS A 68 10.28 52.07 -16.64
N LYS A 69 9.59 51.10 -17.26
CA LYS A 69 9.28 49.78 -16.66
C LYS A 69 9.64 48.58 -17.57
N ALA A 70 10.43 48.78 -18.62
CA ALA A 70 10.66 47.74 -19.64
C ALA A 70 11.81 46.76 -19.32
N LYS A 71 12.90 47.21 -18.66
CA LYS A 71 14.10 46.35 -18.47
C LYS A 71 13.98 45.29 -17.37
N GLY A 72 13.08 45.45 -16.40
CA GLY A 72 12.89 44.48 -15.31
C GLY A 72 12.11 43.22 -15.71
N LYS A 73 11.24 43.31 -16.72
CA LYS A 73 10.32 42.20 -17.08
C LYS A 73 11.00 41.02 -17.77
N LYS A 74 12.06 41.25 -18.56
CA LYS A 74 12.76 40.18 -19.30
C LYS A 74 13.57 39.23 -18.41
N LYS A 75 14.20 39.74 -17.34
CA LYS A 75 15.02 38.92 -16.44
C LYS A 75 14.18 37.88 -15.67
N THR A 76 12.98 38.29 -15.25
CA THR A 76 12.02 37.42 -14.55
C THR A 76 11.48 36.31 -15.45
N GLU A 77 11.36 36.53 -16.75
CA GLU A 77 10.82 35.54 -17.69
C GLU A 77 11.82 34.40 -17.97
N GLU A 78 13.11 34.70 -18.03
CA GLU A 78 14.19 33.69 -18.14
C GLU A 78 14.32 32.86 -16.85
N GLU A 79 14.28 33.51 -15.68
CA GLU A 79 14.26 32.83 -14.38
C GLU A 79 13.03 31.91 -14.24
N ASN A 80 11.85 32.38 -14.67
CA ASN A 80 10.63 31.57 -14.67
C ASN A 80 10.73 30.37 -15.63
N ALA A 81 11.36 30.54 -16.81
CA ALA A 81 11.55 29.45 -17.74
C ALA A 81 12.42 28.32 -17.15
N ILE A 82 13.48 28.69 -16.41
CA ILE A 82 14.33 27.73 -15.70
C ILE A 82 13.54 26.95 -14.65
N VAL A 83 12.73 27.63 -13.84
CA VAL A 83 11.88 27.00 -12.82
C VAL A 83 10.85 26.06 -13.46
N ILE A 84 10.26 26.45 -14.59
CA ILE A 84 9.29 25.62 -15.32
C ILE A 84 9.97 24.35 -15.86
N GLU A 85 11.17 24.45 -16.40
CA GLU A 85 11.94 23.28 -16.86
C GLU A 85 12.30 22.34 -15.70
N GLU A 86 12.71 22.88 -14.56
CA GLU A 86 12.99 22.06 -13.36
C GLU A 86 11.74 21.31 -12.89
N ILE A 87 10.58 21.97 -12.85
CA ILE A 87 9.32 21.33 -12.48
C ILE A 87 8.95 20.22 -13.48
N ARG A 88 9.14 20.46 -14.79
CA ARG A 88 8.88 19.43 -15.82
C ARG A 88 9.77 18.22 -15.61
N GLU A 89 11.05 18.45 -15.35
CA GLU A 89 12.02 17.39 -15.12
C GLU A 89 11.70 16.58 -13.85
N GLN A 90 11.40 17.25 -12.74
CA GLN A 90 11.00 16.59 -11.49
C GLN A 90 9.72 15.77 -11.67
N ASN A 91 8.73 16.27 -12.41
CA ASN A 91 7.50 15.54 -12.72
C ASN A 91 7.74 14.33 -13.62
N ARG A 92 8.66 14.43 -14.59
CA ARG A 92 9.09 13.29 -15.40
C ARG A 92 9.69 12.20 -14.51
N GLN A 93 10.66 12.56 -13.67
CA GLN A 93 11.29 11.61 -12.75
C GLN A 93 10.32 11.01 -11.74
N LEU A 94 9.35 11.79 -11.27
CA LEU A 94 8.29 11.28 -10.40
C LEU A 94 7.43 10.24 -11.13
N SER A 95 7.03 10.53 -12.36
CA SER A 95 6.23 9.60 -13.18
C SER A 95 6.97 8.28 -13.45
N GLU A 96 8.26 8.35 -13.76
CA GLU A 96 9.13 7.18 -13.93
C GLU A 96 9.26 6.37 -12.63
N ARG A 97 9.43 7.04 -11.49
CA ARG A 97 9.47 6.36 -10.19
C ARG A 97 8.15 5.66 -9.85
N LEU A 98 7.02 6.30 -10.15
CA LEU A 98 5.69 5.74 -9.89
C LEU A 98 5.39 4.52 -10.76
N THR A 99 5.73 4.57 -12.05
CA THR A 99 5.57 3.47 -13.01
C THR A 99 6.45 2.28 -12.61
N LYS A 100 7.75 2.51 -12.41
CA LYS A 100 8.68 1.47 -11.94
C LYS A 100 8.21 0.81 -10.65
N ARG A 101 7.78 1.60 -9.66
CA ARG A 101 7.28 1.08 -8.38
C ARG A 101 6.01 0.25 -8.55
N ASN A 102 5.20 0.53 -9.58
CA ASN A 102 4.04 -0.30 -9.91
C ASN A 102 4.48 -1.64 -10.52
N ASP A 103 5.43 -1.61 -11.45
CA ASP A 103 5.98 -2.81 -12.09
C ASP A 103 6.62 -3.73 -11.05
N ASP A 104 7.42 -3.18 -10.14
CA ASP A 104 8.04 -3.92 -9.03
C ASP A 104 6.98 -4.59 -8.14
N LYS A 105 5.88 -3.88 -7.83
CA LYS A 105 4.76 -4.45 -7.07
C LYS A 105 4.13 -5.62 -7.82
N GLN A 106 3.85 -5.46 -9.11
CA GLN A 106 3.23 -6.51 -9.93
C GLN A 106 4.13 -7.75 -10.04
N GLN A 107 5.43 -7.56 -10.28
CA GLN A 107 6.41 -8.65 -10.30
C GLN A 107 6.48 -9.36 -8.96
N ASN A 108 6.49 -8.62 -7.84
CA ASN A 108 6.52 -9.20 -6.51
C ASN A 108 5.28 -10.05 -6.20
N TYR A 109 4.09 -9.64 -6.66
CA TYR A 109 2.89 -10.47 -6.55
C TYR A 109 3.01 -11.77 -7.37
N HIS A 110 3.48 -11.66 -8.62
CA HIS A 110 3.67 -12.83 -9.48
C HIS A 110 4.69 -13.82 -8.88
N ILE A 111 5.82 -13.33 -8.37
CA ILE A 111 6.85 -14.14 -7.72
C ILE A 111 6.29 -14.83 -6.47
N GLN A 112 5.54 -14.13 -5.62
CA GLN A 112 4.93 -14.75 -4.43
C GLN A 112 3.96 -15.86 -4.81
N MET A 113 3.12 -15.64 -5.81
CA MET A 113 2.19 -16.65 -6.30
C MET A 113 2.92 -17.89 -6.83
N LEU A 114 3.99 -17.70 -7.61
CA LEU A 114 4.82 -18.81 -8.12
C LEU A 114 5.50 -19.59 -6.98
N ARG A 115 6.01 -18.89 -5.96
CA ARG A 115 6.61 -19.52 -4.78
C ARG A 115 5.59 -20.36 -4.04
N ALA A 116 4.41 -19.81 -3.76
CA ALA A 116 3.34 -20.53 -3.07
C ALA A 116 2.91 -21.79 -3.84
N GLN A 117 2.77 -21.71 -5.16
CA GLN A 117 2.44 -22.86 -5.99
C GLN A 117 3.56 -23.92 -5.99
N THR A 118 4.82 -23.50 -6.00
CA THR A 118 5.98 -24.40 -5.98
C THR A 118 6.08 -25.13 -4.65
N GLU A 119 5.92 -24.43 -3.53
CA GLU A 119 5.92 -25.05 -2.20
C GLU A 119 4.76 -26.02 -2.02
N ALA A 120 3.54 -25.68 -2.50
CA ALA A 120 2.41 -26.60 -2.48
C ALA A 120 2.71 -27.89 -3.27
N LYS A 121 3.21 -27.78 -4.50
CA LYS A 121 3.61 -28.94 -5.32
C LYS A 121 4.70 -29.77 -4.66
N LYS A 122 5.66 -29.13 -3.98
CA LYS A 122 6.75 -29.81 -3.29
C LYS A 122 6.24 -30.66 -2.13
N VAL A 123 5.28 -30.14 -1.35
CA VAL A 123 4.61 -30.88 -0.27
C VAL A 123 3.85 -32.08 -0.84
N ASP A 124 3.08 -31.89 -1.92
CA ASP A 124 2.34 -32.99 -2.57
C ASP A 124 3.27 -34.10 -3.09
N VAL A 125 4.38 -33.71 -3.71
CA VAL A 125 5.39 -34.66 -4.20
C VAL A 125 6.05 -35.39 -3.03
N ALA A 126 6.33 -34.71 -1.92
CA ALA A 126 6.87 -35.34 -0.72
C ALA A 126 5.89 -36.36 -0.13
N ALA A 127 4.60 -36.00 -0.01
CA ALA A 127 3.56 -36.91 0.46
C ALA A 127 3.42 -38.16 -0.43
N LYS A 128 3.40 -37.98 -1.75
CA LYS A 128 3.37 -39.11 -2.70
C LYS A 128 4.60 -40.01 -2.59
N LYS A 129 5.79 -39.44 -2.35
CA LYS A 129 7.01 -40.23 -2.14
C LYS A 129 6.94 -41.08 -0.88
N VAL A 130 6.40 -40.53 0.21
CA VAL A 130 6.19 -41.28 1.46
C VAL A 130 5.21 -42.43 1.22
N ALA A 131 4.06 -42.17 0.60
CA ALA A 131 3.07 -43.20 0.28
C ALA A 131 3.64 -44.33 -0.60
N VAL A 132 4.46 -43.99 -1.61
CA VAL A 132 5.14 -45.00 -2.45
C VAL A 132 6.15 -45.81 -1.65
N ALA A 133 6.85 -45.19 -0.69
CA ALA A 133 7.79 -45.90 0.18
C ALA A 133 7.05 -46.86 1.12
N GLU A 134 5.92 -46.44 1.69
CA GLU A 134 5.05 -47.29 2.52
C GLU A 134 4.54 -48.49 1.73
N ILE A 135 3.96 -48.27 0.55
CA ILE A 135 3.50 -49.35 -0.34
C ILE A 135 4.64 -50.30 -0.69
N ARG A 136 5.87 -49.81 -0.90
CA ARG A 136 7.03 -50.67 -1.19
C ARG A 136 7.45 -51.51 0.01
N GLU A 137 7.40 -50.97 1.23
CA GLU A 137 7.74 -51.71 2.44
C GLU A 137 6.66 -52.73 2.78
N GLU A 138 5.38 -52.38 2.66
CA GLU A 138 4.26 -53.32 2.82
C GLU A 138 4.38 -54.49 1.83
N ASN A 139 4.76 -54.21 0.59
CA ASN A 139 4.93 -55.24 -0.44
C ASN A 139 6.35 -55.82 -0.49
N ARG A 140 7.18 -55.61 0.54
CA ARG A 140 8.59 -56.02 0.53
C ARG A 140 8.76 -57.51 0.29
N ILE A 141 7.99 -58.36 0.99
CA ILE A 141 8.07 -59.81 0.82
C ILE A 141 7.75 -60.19 -0.62
N LEU A 142 6.69 -59.62 -1.20
CA LEU A 142 6.25 -59.87 -2.57
C LEU A 142 7.28 -59.41 -3.62
N LEU A 143 7.92 -58.26 -3.42
CA LEU A 143 8.92 -57.69 -4.33
C LEU A 143 10.33 -58.30 -4.17
N THR A 144 10.62 -59.01 -3.07
CA THR A 144 11.96 -59.58 -2.81
C THR A 144 12.35 -60.59 -3.88
N ASN A 145 13.48 -60.38 -4.55
CA ASN A 145 13.98 -61.32 -5.55
C ASN A 145 14.60 -62.55 -4.87
N LEU A 146 14.10 -63.75 -5.21
CA LEU A 146 14.55 -65.00 -4.58
C LEU A 146 16.00 -65.35 -4.92
N ASN A 147 16.54 -64.84 -6.04
CA ASN A 147 17.92 -65.07 -6.44
C ASN A 147 18.93 -64.31 -5.56
N ASP A 148 18.48 -63.25 -4.88
CA ASP A 148 19.32 -62.44 -4.01
C ASP A 148 19.37 -63.02 -2.57
N VAL A 149 18.59 -64.07 -2.29
CA VAL A 149 18.57 -64.76 -1.00
C VAL A 149 19.56 -65.92 -0.99
N ALA A 150 20.68 -65.71 -0.27
CA ALA A 150 21.76 -66.68 -0.17
C ALA A 150 21.35 -67.98 0.55
N ASP A 151 20.54 -67.90 1.62
CA ASP A 151 20.11 -69.06 2.39
C ASP A 151 18.97 -69.82 1.66
N PRO A 152 19.17 -71.11 1.31
CA PRO A 152 18.14 -71.94 0.69
C PRO A 152 16.86 -72.09 1.50
N ASN A 153 16.95 -72.19 2.83
CA ASN A 153 15.79 -72.39 3.69
C ASN A 153 14.93 -71.13 3.76
N LEU A 154 15.57 -69.98 3.96
CA LEU A 154 14.92 -68.68 3.93
C LEU A 154 14.26 -68.39 2.57
N ARG A 155 14.91 -68.78 1.47
CA ARG A 155 14.36 -68.62 0.11
C ARG A 155 13.08 -69.43 -0.12
N GLU A 156 13.02 -70.68 0.35
CA GLU A 156 11.81 -71.50 0.26
C GLU A 156 10.68 -70.95 1.15
N PHE A 157 11.01 -70.48 2.34
CA PHE A 157 10.06 -69.80 3.23
C PHE A 157 9.41 -68.59 2.54
N ILE A 158 10.22 -67.66 2.00
CA ILE A 158 9.71 -66.48 1.27
C ILE A 158 8.86 -66.90 0.07
N ARG A 159 9.22 -67.97 -0.64
CA ARG A 159 8.42 -68.49 -1.76
C ARG A 159 7.02 -68.95 -1.30
N SER A 160 6.94 -69.64 -0.17
CA SER A 160 5.66 -70.09 0.39
C SER A 160 4.78 -68.92 0.85
N GLU A 161 5.37 -67.93 1.53
CA GLU A 161 4.67 -66.71 1.98
C GLU A 161 4.12 -65.91 0.80
N LYS A 162 4.91 -65.71 -0.26
CA LYS A 162 4.43 -65.07 -1.51
C LYS A 162 3.21 -65.77 -2.08
N LYS A 163 3.25 -67.10 -2.13
CA LYS A 163 2.15 -67.92 -2.66
C LYS A 163 0.89 -67.76 -1.83
N GLU A 164 1.02 -67.60 -0.52
CA GLU A 164 -0.12 -67.39 0.38
C GLU A 164 -0.69 -65.97 0.26
N SER A 165 0.18 -64.95 0.22
CA SER A 165 -0.22 -63.55 -0.01
C SER A 165 -1.03 -63.40 -1.30
N CYS A 166 -0.55 -63.96 -2.42
CA CYS A 166 -1.26 -63.88 -3.70
C CYS A 166 -2.62 -64.60 -3.70
N LYS A 167 -2.84 -65.61 -2.84
CA LYS A 167 -4.15 -66.25 -2.72
C LYS A 167 -5.11 -65.35 -1.94
N ASN A 168 -4.64 -64.73 -0.87
CA ASN A 168 -5.46 -63.85 -0.04
C ASN A 168 -5.93 -62.63 -0.83
N ASP A 169 -5.06 -62.05 -1.66
CA ASP A 169 -5.41 -60.93 -2.55
C ASP A 169 -6.47 -61.31 -3.61
N LEU A 170 -6.52 -62.58 -4.03
CA LEU A 170 -7.50 -63.07 -5.02
C LEU A 170 -8.89 -63.32 -4.39
N MET A 171 -8.96 -63.43 -3.06
CA MET A 171 -10.18 -63.73 -2.31
C MET A 171 -10.80 -62.50 -1.64
N SER A 172 -10.13 -61.35 -1.69
CA SER A 172 -10.54 -60.09 -1.05
C SER A 172 -11.09 -59.08 -2.04
#